data_AF-A0A3C1D6K7-F1
#
_entry.id   AF-A0A3C1D6K7-F1
#
_cell.length_a   1.000
_cell.length_b   1.000
_cell.length_c   1.000
_cell.angle_alpha   90.00
_cell.angle_beta   90.00
_cell.angle_gamma   90.00
#
_symmetry.space_group_name_H-M   'P 1'
#
loop_
_entity.id
_entity.type
_entity.pdbx_description
1 polymer ?
#
loop_
_entity_poly.entity_id
_entity_poly.type
_entity_poly.pdbx_seq_one_letter_code
_entity_poly.pdbx_strand_id
1 'polypeptide(L)'
;FGCANERRTSPEWAAWANGVAVRELDYHDTFLAAEYSHPGDNIPPILAVAQHVGADGAAVVRGLATGYEIQMDLVRAISLHKHKIDHVAHLGPSAAAGIGTLLGLSVETIYQAVGQALHTTTATRQSRKGEISTWKAHAPAFAGKMAVEAVDRAMRGETSPSPIYEGEDGVIAWLLDGKDAAYEVPLPAPGESKRAILDSYTKEHSAEYQAQAWIDLARKLGTERPELRDPANIASIVLHTSHHTHYVIGSGANDPQKYDPQASRETLDHSIPYIFAVALQDGAWHHVDSYLPERAARPDTVELWRKITTAEDAEWTRRYHSEDPDEKAFGGRVEIVMADGSTVVDEIAVADAHPLGARPFAREDYVRKFRLLAEPVLAPEEIERFLDLAQRLPELSADEVGQLNIVARIGVLASAPAPKGLF
;
A
#
# COMPACT_ATOMS: atom_id res chain seq x y z
N PHE A 1 17.52 -8.23 0.19
CA PHE A 1 17.07 -7.52 -1.02
C PHE A 1 18.27 -7.02 -1.82
N GLY A 2 18.25 -7.12 -3.15
CA GLY A 2 19.29 -6.56 -4.04
C GLY A 2 20.64 -7.29 -4.05
N CYS A 3 20.81 -8.36 -3.28
CA CYS A 3 22.03 -9.17 -3.26
C CYS A 3 22.19 -10.00 -4.55
N ALA A 4 23.39 -10.52 -4.78
CA ALA A 4 23.63 -11.50 -5.84
C ALA A 4 22.76 -12.76 -5.66
N ASN A 5 22.33 -13.39 -6.77
CA ASN A 5 21.39 -14.52 -6.80
C ASN A 5 21.89 -15.73 -5.99
N GLU A 6 23.21 -15.90 -5.89
CA GLU A 6 23.84 -17.00 -5.18
C GLU A 6 23.73 -16.85 -3.66
N ARG A 7 23.47 -15.64 -3.16
CA ARG A 7 23.33 -15.37 -1.72
C ARG A 7 21.97 -15.85 -1.24
N ARG A 8 21.97 -17.00 -0.57
CA ARG A 8 20.77 -17.58 0.04
C ARG A 8 20.61 -17.17 1.50
N THR A 9 19.36 -17.16 1.93
CA THR A 9 18.93 -17.01 3.32
C THR A 9 17.66 -17.83 3.52
N SER A 10 17.21 -18.00 4.76
CA SER A 10 15.97 -18.72 5.04
C SER A 10 14.75 -17.89 4.60
N PRO A 11 13.65 -18.56 4.17
CA PRO A 11 12.54 -17.90 3.50
C PRO A 11 11.88 -16.80 4.34
N GLU A 12 11.85 -16.95 5.66
CA GLU A 12 11.27 -15.98 6.59
C GLU A 12 12.07 -14.67 6.66
N TRP A 13 13.41 -14.74 6.51
CA TRP A 13 14.26 -13.56 6.44
C TRP A 13 14.31 -12.95 5.03
N ALA A 14 14.19 -13.77 3.98
CA ALA A 14 14.00 -13.28 2.62
C ALA A 14 12.67 -12.51 2.49
N ALA A 15 11.58 -13.08 3.02
CA ALA A 15 10.26 -12.44 3.08
C ALA A 15 10.32 -11.09 3.80
N TRP A 16 10.98 -11.04 4.96
CA TRP A 16 11.19 -9.80 5.71
C TRP A 16 11.94 -8.74 4.87
N ALA A 17 13.14 -9.08 4.40
CA ALA A 17 14.00 -8.11 3.73
C ALA A 17 13.37 -7.57 2.43
N ASN A 18 12.70 -8.44 1.67
CA ASN A 18 12.04 -8.04 0.43
C ASN A 18 10.72 -7.30 0.71
N GLY A 19 9.98 -7.67 1.76
CA GLY A 19 8.77 -6.97 2.20
C GLY A 19 9.04 -5.53 2.64
N VAL A 20 10.09 -5.31 3.44
CA VAL A 20 10.49 -3.95 3.82
C VAL A 20 10.79 -3.12 2.57
N ALA A 21 11.59 -3.66 1.65
CA ALA A 21 11.97 -2.95 0.43
C ALA A 21 10.77 -2.58 -0.45
N VAL A 22 9.78 -3.47 -0.58
CA VAL A 22 8.55 -3.23 -1.36
C VAL A 22 7.64 -2.20 -0.68
N ARG A 23 7.59 -2.19 0.66
CA ARG A 23 6.70 -1.29 1.41
C ARG A 23 7.27 0.09 1.67
N GLU A 24 8.60 0.24 1.71
CA GLU A 24 9.31 1.46 2.14
C GLU A 24 8.77 2.74 1.50
N LEU A 25 8.60 2.74 0.17
CA LEU A 25 8.15 3.91 -0.57
C LEU A 25 6.62 4.09 -0.57
N ASP A 26 5.86 3.17 0.01
CA ASP A 26 4.39 3.16 -0.03
C ASP A 26 3.83 3.25 -1.46
N TYR A 27 4.50 2.56 -2.39
CA TYR A 27 4.35 2.82 -3.82
C TYR A 27 3.92 1.59 -4.63
N HIS A 28 3.62 0.48 -3.98
CA HIS A 28 2.98 -0.66 -4.63
C HIS A 28 1.46 -0.54 -4.59
N ASP A 29 0.75 -1.62 -4.89
CA ASP A 29 -0.70 -1.61 -4.97
C ASP A 29 -1.40 -1.41 -3.63
N THR A 30 -2.68 -1.08 -3.73
CA THR A 30 -3.57 -0.87 -2.61
C THR A 30 -5.00 -1.21 -3.00
N PHE A 31 -5.81 -1.48 -1.99
CA PHE A 31 -7.22 -1.77 -2.13
C PHE A 31 -8.00 -1.17 -0.95
N LEU A 32 -9.15 -0.55 -1.25
CA LEU A 32 -9.98 0.17 -0.27
C LEU A 32 -11.45 -0.23 -0.36
N ALA A 33 -11.99 -0.57 0.81
CA ALA A 33 -13.39 -0.87 1.07
C ALA A 33 -13.73 -0.46 2.52
N ALA A 34 -14.33 -1.35 3.33
CA ALA A 34 -14.56 -1.10 4.75
C ALA A 34 -13.24 -0.88 5.54
N GLU A 35 -12.18 -1.55 5.11
CA GLU A 35 -10.79 -1.34 5.51
C GLU A 35 -9.95 -0.89 4.29
N TYR A 36 -8.67 -0.63 4.49
CA TYR A 36 -7.68 -0.45 3.42
C TYR A 36 -6.50 -1.38 3.61
N SER A 37 -5.87 -1.76 2.51
CA SER A 37 -4.77 -2.70 2.51
C SER A 37 -3.79 -2.44 1.37
N HIS A 38 -2.68 -3.16 1.42
CA HIS A 38 -1.73 -3.28 0.34
C HIS A 38 -1.55 -4.76 0.00
N PRO A 39 -2.34 -5.31 -0.94
CA PRO A 39 -2.36 -6.74 -1.17
C PRO A 39 -1.06 -7.28 -1.81
N GLY A 40 -0.26 -6.42 -2.45
CA GLY A 40 1.09 -6.72 -2.94
C GLY A 40 2.08 -7.09 -1.85
N ASP A 41 1.80 -6.78 -0.58
CA ASP A 41 2.59 -7.27 0.55
C ASP A 41 2.52 -8.81 0.70
N ASN A 42 1.59 -9.51 0.01
CA ASN A 42 1.59 -10.97 -0.09
C ASN A 42 2.71 -11.53 -0.97
N ILE A 43 3.25 -10.74 -1.91
CA ILE A 43 4.22 -11.23 -2.90
C ILE A 43 5.52 -11.69 -2.24
N PRO A 44 6.19 -10.89 -1.37
CA PRO A 44 7.46 -11.27 -0.75
C PRO A 44 7.45 -12.61 -0.01
N PRO A 45 6.49 -12.91 0.91
CA PRO A 45 6.49 -14.18 1.63
C PRO A 45 6.15 -15.38 0.73
N ILE A 46 5.20 -15.24 -0.21
CA ILE A 46 4.83 -16.33 -1.12
C ILE A 46 5.98 -16.65 -2.07
N LEU A 47 6.63 -15.63 -2.64
CA LEU A 47 7.77 -15.81 -3.54
C LEU A 47 8.98 -16.40 -2.82
N ALA A 48 9.26 -15.97 -1.59
CA ALA A 48 10.36 -16.52 -0.79
C ALA A 48 10.19 -18.03 -0.53
N VAL A 49 8.96 -18.48 -0.20
CA VAL A 49 8.68 -19.91 -0.04
C VAL A 49 8.76 -20.65 -1.37
N ALA A 50 8.21 -20.08 -2.45
CA ALA A 50 8.28 -20.68 -3.79
C ALA A 50 9.73 -20.96 -4.23
N GLN A 51 10.61 -19.98 -4.06
CA GLN A 51 12.04 -20.10 -4.35
C GLN A 51 12.74 -21.12 -3.44
N HIS A 52 12.32 -21.21 -2.18
CA HIS A 52 12.88 -22.15 -1.22
C HIS A 52 12.56 -23.61 -1.58
N VAL A 53 11.33 -23.89 -2.01
CA VAL A 53 10.87 -25.26 -2.31
C VAL A 53 11.02 -25.67 -3.78
N GLY A 54 11.46 -24.75 -4.65
CA GLY A 54 11.57 -24.99 -6.09
C GLY A 54 10.20 -25.11 -6.78
N ALA A 55 9.25 -24.24 -6.43
CA ALA A 55 7.94 -24.18 -7.07
C ALA A 55 7.99 -23.45 -8.42
N ASP A 56 7.14 -23.86 -9.35
CA ASP A 56 7.00 -23.22 -10.66
C ASP A 56 6.15 -21.94 -10.62
N GLY A 57 6.18 -21.20 -11.72
CA GLY A 57 5.48 -19.93 -11.86
C GLY A 57 3.96 -20.06 -11.76
N ALA A 58 3.37 -21.17 -12.23
CA ALA A 58 1.95 -21.44 -12.11
C ALA A 58 1.53 -21.62 -10.64
N ALA A 59 2.35 -22.26 -9.82
CA ALA A 59 2.14 -22.39 -8.38
C ALA A 59 2.23 -21.03 -7.67
N VAL A 60 3.19 -20.18 -8.05
CA VAL A 60 3.29 -18.79 -7.55
C VAL A 60 2.01 -18.03 -7.84
N VAL A 61 1.52 -18.05 -9.08
CA VAL A 61 0.27 -17.35 -9.47
C VAL A 61 -0.93 -17.84 -8.66
N ARG A 62 -1.07 -19.15 -8.41
CA ARG A 62 -2.15 -19.68 -7.56
C ARG A 62 -2.05 -19.17 -6.12
N GLY A 63 -0.84 -19.16 -5.55
CA GLY A 63 -0.59 -18.65 -4.20
C GLY A 63 -0.92 -17.16 -4.10
N LEU A 64 -0.44 -16.34 -5.04
CA LEU A 64 -0.71 -14.91 -5.09
C LEU A 64 -2.21 -14.63 -5.25
N ALA A 65 -2.90 -15.33 -6.16
CA ALA A 65 -4.34 -15.18 -6.34
C ALA A 65 -5.10 -15.48 -5.05
N THR A 66 -4.72 -16.53 -4.29
CA THR A 66 -5.34 -16.80 -2.98
C THR A 66 -5.02 -15.70 -1.96
N GLY A 67 -3.76 -15.27 -1.84
CA GLY A 67 -3.39 -14.23 -0.87
C GLY A 67 -4.13 -12.92 -1.11
N TYR A 68 -4.20 -12.49 -2.37
CA TYR A 68 -4.97 -11.31 -2.77
C TYR A 68 -6.46 -11.47 -2.47
N GLU A 69 -7.09 -12.58 -2.86
CA GLU A 69 -8.52 -12.83 -2.62
C GLU A 69 -8.86 -12.71 -1.13
N ILE A 70 -8.14 -13.46 -0.28
CA ILE A 70 -8.41 -13.51 1.15
C ILE A 70 -8.24 -12.13 1.78
N GLN A 71 -7.14 -11.41 1.48
CA GLN A 71 -6.93 -10.10 2.09
C GLN A 71 -8.00 -9.10 1.66
N MET A 72 -8.31 -9.06 0.37
CA MET A 72 -9.23 -8.08 -0.18
C MET A 72 -10.67 -8.33 0.28
N ASP A 73 -11.10 -9.59 0.39
CA ASP A 73 -12.45 -9.89 0.89
C ASP A 73 -12.58 -9.65 2.39
N LEU A 74 -11.53 -9.92 3.18
CA LEU A 74 -11.47 -9.49 4.58
C LEU A 74 -11.56 -7.97 4.71
N VAL A 75 -10.93 -7.24 3.79
CA VAL A 75 -10.96 -5.77 3.72
C VAL A 75 -12.32 -5.22 3.33
N ARG A 76 -13.10 -5.94 2.51
CA ARG A 76 -14.51 -5.59 2.22
C ARG A 76 -15.39 -5.74 3.45
N ALA A 77 -15.19 -6.82 4.21
CA ALA A 77 -16.10 -7.19 5.28
C ALA A 77 -15.78 -6.59 6.66
N ILE A 78 -14.49 -6.37 6.98
CA ILE A 78 -14.05 -6.12 8.37
C ILE A 78 -13.16 -4.89 8.45
N SER A 79 -13.69 -3.81 9.04
CA SER A 79 -12.94 -2.57 9.32
C SER A 79 -12.14 -2.66 10.62
N LEU A 80 -10.85 -3.00 10.55
CA LEU A 80 -9.92 -3.01 11.69
C LEU A 80 -9.64 -1.59 12.20
N HIS A 81 -9.68 -0.60 11.32
CA HIS A 81 -9.44 0.81 11.58
C HIS A 81 -10.45 1.38 12.58
N LYS A 82 -11.72 0.96 12.49
CA LYS A 82 -12.77 1.28 13.47
C LYS A 82 -12.33 0.95 14.89
N HIS A 83 -11.58 -0.15 15.05
CA HIS A 83 -11.08 -0.68 16.31
C HIS A 83 -9.64 -0.27 16.64
N LYS A 84 -9.02 0.62 15.85
CA LYS A 84 -7.61 1.04 16.02
C LYS A 84 -6.63 -0.13 15.95
N ILE A 85 -6.96 -1.13 15.16
CA ILE A 85 -6.07 -2.25 14.81
C ILE A 85 -5.38 -1.93 13.48
N ASP A 86 -4.14 -2.34 13.34
CA ASP A 86 -3.38 -2.20 12.10
C ASP A 86 -3.92 -3.17 11.03
N HIS A 87 -4.05 -2.69 9.79
CA HIS A 87 -4.59 -3.49 8.68
C HIS A 87 -3.75 -4.74 8.35
N VAL A 88 -2.50 -4.81 8.81
CA VAL A 88 -1.65 -5.99 8.66
C VAL A 88 -2.22 -7.24 9.35
N ALA A 89 -3.20 -7.08 10.24
CA ALA A 89 -3.92 -8.21 10.82
C ALA A 89 -4.69 -9.02 9.75
N HIS A 90 -5.11 -8.41 8.63
CA HIS A 90 -5.66 -9.14 7.48
C HIS A 90 -4.57 -9.73 6.57
N LEU A 91 -3.36 -9.15 6.57
CA LEU A 91 -2.24 -9.61 5.73
C LEU A 91 -1.68 -10.96 6.19
N GLY A 92 -1.39 -11.12 7.49
CA GLY A 92 -0.87 -12.38 8.05
C GLY A 92 -1.66 -13.64 7.62
N PRO A 93 -2.98 -13.72 7.89
CA PRO A 93 -3.80 -14.86 7.47
C PRO A 93 -3.86 -15.02 5.95
N SER A 94 -3.91 -13.93 5.18
CA SER A 94 -3.92 -14.00 3.72
C SER A 94 -2.63 -14.57 3.13
N ALA A 95 -1.47 -14.17 3.65
CA ALA A 95 -0.17 -14.69 3.23
C ALA A 95 -0.04 -16.18 3.61
N ALA A 96 -0.50 -16.58 4.79
CA ALA A 96 -0.51 -17.99 5.21
C ALA A 96 -1.39 -18.85 4.27
N ALA A 97 -2.57 -18.36 3.89
CA ALA A 97 -3.45 -19.04 2.94
C ALA A 97 -2.83 -19.12 1.52
N GLY A 98 -2.16 -18.05 1.08
CA GLY A 98 -1.44 -18.01 -0.19
C GLY A 98 -0.28 -19.00 -0.24
N ILE A 99 0.55 -19.06 0.81
CA ILE A 99 1.63 -20.05 0.95
C ILE A 99 1.06 -21.47 0.99
N GLY A 100 -0.02 -21.69 1.76
CA GLY A 100 -0.67 -23.00 1.82
C GLY A 100 -1.20 -23.48 0.47
N THR A 101 -1.77 -22.56 -0.33
CA THR A 101 -2.21 -22.84 -1.71
C THR A 101 -1.03 -23.16 -2.62
N LEU A 102 0.04 -22.36 -2.55
CA LEU A 102 1.28 -22.58 -3.31
C LEU A 102 1.83 -23.99 -3.09
N LEU A 103 1.84 -24.44 -1.83
CA LEU A 103 2.37 -25.74 -1.41
C LEU A 103 1.37 -26.90 -1.58
N GLY A 104 0.11 -26.63 -1.93
CA GLY A 104 -0.93 -27.66 -2.04
C GLY A 104 -1.27 -28.35 -0.72
N LEU A 105 -1.23 -27.62 0.40
CA LEU A 105 -1.49 -28.17 1.73
C LEU A 105 -2.97 -28.51 1.93
N SER A 106 -3.25 -29.38 2.91
CA SER A 106 -4.64 -29.69 3.28
C SER A 106 -5.33 -28.50 3.94
N VAL A 107 -6.66 -28.49 3.88
CA VAL A 107 -7.49 -27.43 4.49
C VAL A 107 -7.19 -27.29 5.97
N GLU A 108 -7.00 -28.41 6.69
CA GLU A 108 -6.72 -28.43 8.13
C GLU A 108 -5.37 -27.78 8.45
N THR A 109 -4.34 -28.02 7.65
CA THR A 109 -3.02 -27.37 7.84
C THR A 109 -3.12 -25.87 7.58
N ILE A 110 -3.81 -25.47 6.51
CA ILE A 110 -4.03 -24.05 6.19
C ILE A 110 -4.81 -23.35 7.30
N TYR A 111 -5.84 -24.00 7.85
CA TYR A 111 -6.64 -23.50 8.95
C TYR A 111 -5.78 -23.16 10.18
N GLN A 112 -4.90 -24.07 10.60
CA GLN A 112 -3.99 -23.83 11.74
C GLN A 112 -2.97 -22.72 11.45
N ALA A 113 -2.49 -22.63 10.22
CA ALA A 113 -1.56 -21.57 9.81
C ALA A 113 -2.22 -20.18 9.83
N VAL A 114 -3.43 -20.07 9.30
CA VAL A 114 -4.26 -18.85 9.33
C VAL A 114 -4.53 -18.41 10.77
N GLY A 115 -4.89 -19.35 11.65
CA GLY A 115 -5.12 -19.09 13.07
C GLY A 115 -3.90 -18.49 13.77
N GLN A 116 -2.74 -19.12 13.60
CA GLN A 116 -1.49 -18.63 14.19
C GLN A 116 -1.06 -17.28 13.61
N ALA A 117 -1.19 -17.10 12.29
CA ALA A 117 -0.78 -15.87 11.62
C ALA A 117 -1.60 -14.68 12.13
N LEU A 118 -2.94 -14.75 12.11
CA LEU A 118 -3.78 -13.68 12.62
C LEU A 118 -3.48 -13.36 14.10
N HIS A 119 -3.36 -14.39 14.94
CA HIS A 119 -3.09 -14.21 16.36
C HIS A 119 -1.79 -13.42 16.62
N THR A 120 -0.74 -13.69 15.83
CA THR A 120 0.60 -13.11 16.04
C THR A 120 0.86 -11.84 15.26
N THR A 121 0.01 -11.49 14.29
CA THR A 121 0.16 -10.29 13.45
C THR A 121 -0.90 -9.22 13.74
N THR A 122 -1.67 -9.37 14.82
CA THR A 122 -2.63 -8.36 15.25
C THR A 122 -1.95 -7.34 16.16
N ALA A 123 -1.83 -6.10 15.71
CA ALA A 123 -1.17 -5.01 16.44
C ALA A 123 -2.05 -3.76 16.49
N THR A 124 -1.77 -2.89 17.45
CA THR A 124 -2.42 -1.57 17.50
C THR A 124 -2.00 -0.71 16.32
N ARG A 125 -2.84 0.25 15.95
CA ARG A 125 -2.60 1.18 14.84
C ARG A 125 -1.60 2.30 15.17
N GLN A 126 -0.93 2.25 16.32
CA GLN A 126 0.01 3.31 16.72
C GLN A 126 1.18 3.47 15.74
N SER A 127 1.51 2.42 14.99
CA SER A 127 2.47 2.40 13.87
C SER A 127 2.23 3.46 12.78
N ARG A 128 1.03 4.06 12.73
CA ARG A 128 0.55 4.91 11.62
C ARG A 128 -0.03 6.25 12.09
N LYS A 129 0.31 6.71 13.30
CA LYS A 129 -0.19 7.98 13.86
C LYS A 129 0.88 8.73 14.67
N GLY A 130 0.91 10.06 14.53
CA GLY A 130 1.90 10.92 15.18
C GLY A 130 3.23 10.90 14.42
N GLU A 131 4.36 10.75 15.13
CA GLU A 131 5.66 10.51 14.49
C GLU A 131 5.68 9.11 13.86
N ILE A 132 5.51 9.04 12.54
CA ILE A 132 5.51 7.80 11.79
C ILE A 132 6.95 7.30 11.64
N SER A 133 7.30 6.27 12.41
CA SER A 133 8.62 5.63 12.36
C SER A 133 8.77 4.67 11.17
N THR A 134 10.01 4.22 10.92
CA THR A 134 10.34 3.20 9.91
C THR A 134 9.59 1.87 10.10
N TRP A 135 9.01 1.64 11.29
CA TRP A 135 8.17 0.48 11.55
C TRP A 135 6.98 0.37 10.59
N LYS A 136 6.48 1.49 10.03
CA LYS A 136 5.42 1.50 9.00
C LYS A 136 5.74 0.56 7.84
N ALA A 137 6.99 0.53 7.39
CA ALA A 137 7.44 -0.34 6.29
C ALA A 137 7.74 -1.78 6.76
N HIS A 138 8.10 -1.95 8.04
CA HIS A 138 8.45 -3.24 8.61
C HIS A 138 7.24 -4.06 9.06
N ALA A 139 6.12 -3.41 9.41
CA ALA A 139 4.92 -4.08 9.88
C ALA A 139 4.37 -5.15 8.89
N PRO A 140 4.19 -4.88 7.58
CA PRO A 140 3.75 -5.92 6.66
C PRO A 140 4.82 -6.99 6.40
N ALA A 141 6.10 -6.61 6.39
CA ALA A 141 7.21 -7.55 6.29
C ALA A 141 7.25 -8.53 7.48
N PHE A 142 6.92 -8.04 8.68
CA PHE A 142 6.72 -8.84 9.87
C PHE A 142 5.56 -9.82 9.69
N ALA A 143 4.41 -9.36 9.21
CA ALA A 143 3.28 -10.25 8.94
C ALA A 143 3.63 -11.36 7.94
N GLY A 144 4.34 -11.03 6.85
CA GLY A 144 4.83 -12.00 5.88
C GLY A 144 5.80 -13.02 6.48
N LYS A 145 6.77 -12.56 7.30
CA LYS A 145 7.68 -13.43 8.04
C LYS A 145 6.93 -14.39 8.96
N MET A 146 5.97 -13.89 9.74
CA MET A 146 5.16 -14.70 10.64
C MET A 146 4.27 -15.70 9.90
N ALA A 147 3.77 -15.36 8.70
CA ALA A 147 3.01 -16.28 7.87
C ALA A 147 3.86 -17.49 7.40
N VAL A 148 5.12 -17.26 7.03
CA VAL A 148 6.06 -18.34 6.66
C VAL A 148 6.25 -19.30 7.84
N GLU A 149 6.53 -18.76 9.03
CA GLU A 149 6.72 -19.56 10.24
C GLU A 149 5.43 -20.29 10.67
N ALA A 150 4.28 -19.62 10.58
CA ALA A 150 2.99 -20.21 10.90
C ALA A 150 2.67 -21.44 10.05
N VAL A 151 2.93 -21.35 8.73
CA VAL A 151 2.73 -22.46 7.80
C VAL A 151 3.71 -23.61 8.08
N ASP A 152 5.01 -23.34 8.21
CA ASP A 152 6.01 -24.38 8.52
C ASP A 152 5.66 -25.12 9.82
N ARG A 153 5.24 -24.38 10.84
CA ARG A 153 4.85 -24.95 12.12
C ARG A 153 3.56 -25.80 12.00
N ALA A 154 2.56 -25.34 11.25
CA ALA A 154 1.34 -26.12 10.99
C ALA A 154 1.61 -27.40 10.17
N MET A 155 2.56 -27.36 9.21
CA MET A 155 3.00 -28.54 8.44
C MET A 155 3.61 -29.63 9.31
N ARG A 156 4.15 -29.26 10.49
CA ARG A 156 4.67 -30.21 11.50
C ARG A 156 3.57 -30.79 12.40
N GLY A 157 2.31 -30.45 12.15
CA GLY A 157 1.16 -30.92 12.91
C GLY A 157 0.84 -30.08 14.15
N GLU A 158 1.46 -28.92 14.32
CA GLU A 158 1.19 -28.04 15.46
C GLU A 158 -0.11 -27.23 15.26
N THR A 159 -0.95 -27.20 16.29
CA THR A 159 -2.22 -26.47 16.31
C THR A 159 -2.07 -25.05 16.85
N SER A 160 -2.95 -24.13 16.45
CA SER A 160 -3.05 -22.74 16.88
C SER A 160 -4.24 -22.53 17.82
N PRO A 161 -4.35 -21.36 18.48
CA PRO A 161 -5.61 -20.92 19.10
C PRO A 161 -6.77 -21.01 18.09
N SER A 162 -7.90 -21.59 18.50
CA SER A 162 -8.96 -22.00 17.58
C SER A 162 -10.34 -22.04 18.25
N PRO A 163 -11.43 -21.60 17.57
CA PRO A 163 -11.41 -20.82 16.33
C PRO A 163 -10.88 -19.39 16.60
N ILE A 164 -10.00 -18.88 15.74
CA ILE A 164 -9.31 -17.60 16.01
C ILE A 164 -10.24 -16.38 15.91
N TYR A 165 -11.21 -16.39 14.98
CA TYR A 165 -12.12 -15.27 14.78
C TYR A 165 -13.30 -15.34 15.76
N GLU A 166 -14.06 -16.43 15.75
CA GLU A 166 -15.32 -16.61 16.48
C GLU A 166 -15.18 -17.26 17.87
N GLY A 167 -13.94 -17.52 18.32
CA GLY A 167 -13.71 -18.11 19.64
C GLY A 167 -14.24 -17.23 20.77
N GLU A 168 -14.51 -17.82 21.93
CA GLU A 168 -14.97 -17.10 23.13
C GLU A 168 -14.01 -15.94 23.50
N ASP A 169 -12.70 -16.22 23.42
CA ASP A 169 -11.63 -15.23 23.57
C ASP A 169 -11.00 -14.83 22.22
N GLY A 170 -11.78 -14.92 21.14
CA GLY A 170 -11.35 -14.68 19.77
C GLY A 170 -11.25 -13.21 19.38
N VAL A 171 -10.76 -12.98 18.15
CA VAL A 171 -10.55 -11.64 17.59
C VAL A 171 -11.87 -10.85 17.53
N ILE A 172 -12.97 -11.48 17.11
CA ILE A 172 -14.26 -10.78 17.02
C ILE A 172 -14.73 -10.33 18.41
N ALA A 173 -14.62 -11.21 19.40
CA ALA A 173 -15.14 -11.00 20.74
C ALA A 173 -14.44 -9.86 21.50
N TRP A 174 -13.11 -9.78 21.41
CA TRP A 174 -12.33 -8.87 22.25
C TRP A 174 -11.66 -7.72 21.52
N LEU A 175 -11.42 -7.87 20.23
CA LEU A 175 -10.69 -6.87 19.44
C LEU A 175 -11.59 -6.10 18.48
N LEU A 176 -12.72 -6.68 18.07
CA LEU A 176 -13.65 -6.06 17.12
C LEU A 176 -14.98 -5.63 17.77
N ASP A 177 -16.11 -6.06 17.22
CA ASP A 177 -17.46 -5.58 17.54
C ASP A 177 -18.14 -6.36 18.70
N GLY A 178 -17.42 -7.28 19.34
CA GLY A 178 -17.90 -8.01 20.53
C GLY A 178 -18.38 -9.42 20.23
N LYS A 179 -18.58 -10.22 21.28
CA LYS A 179 -18.87 -11.67 21.21
C LYS A 179 -20.11 -12.08 20.39
N ASP A 180 -21.06 -11.16 20.22
CA ASP A 180 -22.32 -11.41 19.51
C ASP A 180 -22.28 -10.85 18.07
N ALA A 181 -21.13 -10.30 17.64
CA ALA A 181 -20.94 -9.79 16.28
C ALA A 181 -20.62 -10.91 15.29
N ALA A 182 -20.96 -10.69 14.03
CA ALA A 182 -20.67 -11.60 12.92
C ALA A 182 -20.34 -10.78 11.67
N TYR A 183 -19.45 -11.32 10.83
CA TYR A 183 -19.03 -10.72 9.58
C TYR A 183 -19.24 -11.71 8.44
N GLU A 184 -19.71 -11.23 7.30
CA GLU A 184 -19.83 -12.01 6.07
C GLU A 184 -18.70 -11.61 5.12
N VAL A 185 -17.73 -12.51 4.94
CA VAL A 185 -16.58 -12.30 4.04
C VAL A 185 -16.94 -12.86 2.66
N PRO A 186 -16.95 -12.04 1.59
CA PRO A 186 -17.50 -12.42 0.28
C PRO A 186 -16.54 -13.28 -0.55
N LEU A 187 -16.17 -14.45 -0.04
CA LEU A 187 -15.25 -15.38 -0.71
C LEU A 187 -15.91 -16.02 -1.96
N PRO A 188 -15.13 -16.33 -3.01
CA PRO A 188 -15.63 -17.05 -4.19
C PRO A 188 -16.24 -18.41 -3.83
N ALA A 189 -17.33 -18.78 -4.51
CA ALA A 189 -17.94 -20.09 -4.35
C ALA A 189 -17.04 -21.21 -4.94
N PRO A 190 -17.21 -22.48 -4.55
CA PRO A 190 -16.47 -23.59 -5.14
C PRO A 190 -16.56 -23.61 -6.68
N GLY A 191 -15.41 -23.49 -7.35
CA GLY A 191 -15.32 -23.45 -8.82
C GLY A 191 -15.28 -22.04 -9.42
N GLU A 192 -15.55 -21.00 -8.65
CA GLU A 192 -15.39 -19.62 -9.09
C GLU A 192 -13.93 -19.19 -9.10
N SER A 193 -13.60 -18.29 -10.03
CA SER A 193 -12.24 -17.76 -10.14
C SER A 193 -11.98 -16.72 -9.07
N LYS A 194 -10.78 -16.77 -8.47
CA LYS A 194 -10.26 -15.70 -7.62
C LYS A 194 -9.93 -14.49 -8.49
N ARG A 195 -10.66 -13.39 -8.32
CA ARG A 195 -10.59 -12.21 -9.20
C ARG A 195 -10.32 -10.92 -8.44
N ALA A 196 -10.26 -10.93 -7.12
CA ALA A 196 -10.10 -9.73 -6.32
C ALA A 196 -8.87 -8.91 -6.72
N ILE A 197 -7.76 -9.55 -7.10
CA ILE A 197 -6.56 -8.86 -7.59
C ILE A 197 -6.82 -7.84 -8.72
N LEU A 198 -7.87 -8.03 -9.52
CA LEU A 198 -8.23 -7.10 -10.60
C LEU A 198 -8.82 -5.77 -10.08
N ASP A 199 -9.28 -5.75 -8.83
CA ASP A 199 -9.80 -4.57 -8.16
C ASP A 199 -8.70 -3.82 -7.37
N SER A 200 -7.48 -4.38 -7.29
CA SER A 200 -6.34 -3.67 -6.69
C SER A 200 -5.83 -2.59 -7.65
N TYR A 201 -5.15 -1.60 -7.07
CA TYR A 201 -4.65 -0.45 -7.82
C TYR A 201 -3.20 -0.16 -7.45
N THR A 202 -2.30 -0.14 -8.42
CA THR A 202 -0.93 0.36 -8.22
C THR A 202 -0.87 1.88 -8.31
N LYS A 203 -0.46 2.50 -7.21
CA LYS A 203 -0.29 3.96 -7.09
C LYS A 203 0.58 4.54 -8.20
N GLU A 204 0.10 5.53 -8.94
CA GLU A 204 0.94 6.26 -9.87
C GLU A 204 1.90 7.21 -9.13
N HIS A 205 1.50 7.74 -7.98
CA HIS A 205 2.29 8.71 -7.22
C HIS A 205 2.80 8.13 -5.89
N SER A 206 4.06 8.39 -5.54
CA SER A 206 4.60 7.93 -4.24
C SER A 206 4.00 8.86 -3.20
N ALA A 207 2.88 8.48 -2.62
CA ALA A 207 2.15 9.20 -1.59
C ALA A 207 1.08 8.27 -0.98
N GLU A 208 0.48 8.70 0.12
CA GLU A 208 -0.71 8.07 0.69
C GLU A 208 -1.83 7.96 -0.36
N TYR A 209 -2.64 6.89 -0.30
CA TYR A 209 -3.59 6.59 -1.38
C TYR A 209 -4.66 7.68 -1.53
N GLN A 210 -5.16 8.22 -0.43
CA GLN A 210 -6.18 9.26 -0.41
C GLN A 210 -5.66 10.56 -1.00
N ALA A 211 -4.35 10.69 -1.26
CA ALA A 211 -3.76 11.81 -1.96
C ALA A 211 -3.64 11.63 -3.48
N GLN A 212 -3.80 10.42 -4.02
CA GLN A 212 -3.54 10.13 -5.45
C GLN A 212 -4.40 11.00 -6.38
N ALA A 213 -5.71 11.02 -6.16
CA ALA A 213 -6.62 11.82 -6.97
C ALA A 213 -6.34 13.32 -6.84
N TRP A 214 -5.95 13.78 -5.65
CA TRP A 214 -5.59 15.17 -5.41
C TRP A 214 -4.31 15.59 -6.11
N ILE A 215 -3.33 14.69 -6.24
CA ILE A 215 -2.13 14.94 -7.05
C ILE A 215 -2.52 15.14 -8.52
N ASP A 216 -3.37 14.28 -9.07
CA ASP A 216 -3.81 14.39 -10.46
C ASP A 216 -4.60 15.70 -10.70
N LEU A 217 -5.53 16.02 -9.80
CA LEU A 217 -6.30 17.28 -9.88
C LEU A 217 -5.40 18.51 -9.75
N ALA A 218 -4.46 18.52 -8.81
CA ALA A 218 -3.52 19.63 -8.62
C ALA A 218 -2.61 19.80 -9.85
N ARG A 219 -2.09 18.71 -10.42
CA ARG A 219 -1.25 18.74 -11.63
C ARG A 219 -2.02 19.28 -12.84
N LYS A 220 -3.27 18.84 -13.02
CA LYS A 220 -4.18 19.35 -14.06
C LYS A 220 -4.39 20.85 -13.88
N LEU A 221 -4.82 21.29 -12.69
CA LEU A 221 -5.06 22.70 -12.38
C LEU A 221 -3.80 23.54 -12.58
N GLY A 222 -2.64 23.09 -12.11
CA GLY A 222 -1.38 23.80 -12.28
C GLY A 222 -0.99 23.94 -13.75
N THR A 223 -1.33 22.97 -14.59
CA THR A 223 -1.06 23.00 -16.03
C THR A 223 -2.04 23.90 -16.78
N GLU A 224 -3.34 23.78 -16.51
CA GLU A 224 -4.40 24.51 -17.20
C GLU A 224 -4.57 25.95 -16.71
N ARG A 225 -4.17 26.23 -15.46
CA ARG A 225 -4.34 27.52 -14.77
C ARG A 225 -3.03 27.94 -14.07
N PRO A 226 -1.97 28.32 -14.82
CA PRO A 226 -0.66 28.63 -14.25
C PRO A 226 -0.66 29.74 -13.19
N GLU A 227 -1.64 30.64 -13.21
CA GLU A 227 -1.81 31.68 -12.20
C GLU A 227 -2.07 31.13 -10.79
N LEU A 228 -2.59 29.89 -10.67
CA LEU A 228 -2.82 29.23 -9.39
C LEU A 228 -1.53 28.76 -8.69
N ARG A 229 -0.40 28.76 -9.41
CA ARG A 229 0.89 28.34 -8.86
C ARG A 229 1.51 29.39 -7.94
N ASP A 230 1.15 30.67 -8.14
CA ASP A 230 1.66 31.78 -7.35
C ASP A 230 0.77 31.99 -6.10
N PRO A 231 1.30 31.79 -4.88
CA PRO A 231 0.53 32.00 -3.67
C PRO A 231 -0.04 33.42 -3.55
N ALA A 232 0.57 34.44 -4.14
CA ALA A 232 0.08 35.82 -4.08
C ALA A 232 -1.31 35.98 -4.72
N ASN A 233 -1.66 35.12 -5.67
CA ASN A 233 -2.97 35.11 -6.33
C ASN A 233 -4.04 34.37 -5.53
N ILE A 234 -3.66 33.67 -4.45
CA ILE A 234 -4.54 32.79 -3.68
C ILE A 234 -4.87 33.41 -2.33
N ALA A 235 -6.15 33.53 -2.02
CA ALA A 235 -6.64 33.87 -0.69
C ALA A 235 -6.77 32.62 0.20
N SER A 236 -7.42 31.56 -0.30
CA SER A 236 -7.59 30.29 0.43
C SER A 236 -7.90 29.13 -0.52
N ILE A 237 -7.56 27.90 -0.09
CA ILE A 237 -7.91 26.66 -0.79
C ILE A 237 -8.56 25.72 0.22
N VAL A 238 -9.74 25.19 -0.12
CA VAL A 238 -10.45 24.18 0.68
C VAL A 238 -10.63 22.91 -0.13
N LEU A 239 -10.15 21.78 0.40
CA LEU A 239 -10.36 20.45 -0.18
C LEU A 239 -11.55 19.79 0.53
N HIS A 240 -12.70 19.74 -0.13
CA HIS A 240 -13.88 19.03 0.35
C HIS A 240 -13.73 17.54 0.02
N THR A 241 -13.70 16.69 1.05
CA THR A 241 -13.31 15.28 0.91
C THR A 241 -14.01 14.38 1.93
N SER A 242 -13.74 13.08 1.89
CA SER A 242 -14.30 12.11 2.83
C SER A 242 -13.78 12.31 4.26
N HIS A 243 -14.53 11.79 5.24
CA HIS A 243 -14.11 11.68 6.63
C HIS A 243 -12.69 11.11 6.73
N HIS A 244 -12.42 10.02 6.00
CA HIS A 244 -11.15 9.34 6.07
C HIS A 244 -9.99 10.25 5.64
N THR A 245 -10.10 10.89 4.48
CA THR A 245 -9.07 11.82 3.98
C THR A 245 -8.89 13.01 4.93
N HIS A 246 -9.99 13.61 5.43
CA HIS A 246 -9.94 14.76 6.33
C HIS A 246 -9.22 14.45 7.65
N TYR A 247 -9.53 13.33 8.29
CA TYR A 247 -8.99 12.97 9.61
C TYR A 247 -7.67 12.18 9.57
N VAL A 248 -7.31 11.56 8.44
CA VAL A 248 -6.09 10.73 8.33
C VAL A 248 -4.94 11.48 7.68
N ILE A 249 -5.16 12.23 6.59
CA ILE A 249 -4.09 12.97 5.89
C ILE A 249 -4.35 14.49 5.79
N GLY A 250 -5.56 14.94 6.14
CA GLY A 250 -5.99 16.34 6.12
C GLY A 250 -5.78 17.11 7.41
N SER A 251 -6.33 18.34 7.43
CA SER A 251 -6.26 19.25 8.57
C SER A 251 -7.03 18.73 9.79
N GLY A 252 -8.04 17.88 9.59
CA GLY A 252 -8.80 17.22 10.67
C GLY A 252 -7.97 16.25 11.51
N ALA A 253 -6.81 15.82 11.02
CA ALA A 253 -5.87 15.00 11.80
C ALA A 253 -5.34 15.73 13.05
N ASN A 254 -5.41 17.07 13.08
CA ASN A 254 -4.87 17.92 14.16
C ASN A 254 -3.40 17.62 14.47
N ASP A 255 -2.62 17.39 13.40
CA ASP A 255 -1.20 17.06 13.46
C ASP A 255 -0.39 18.24 12.88
N PRO A 256 0.23 19.08 13.73
CA PRO A 256 1.01 20.23 13.30
C PRO A 256 2.16 19.88 12.35
N GLN A 257 2.72 18.68 12.46
CA GLN A 257 3.84 18.22 11.65
C GLN A 257 3.45 18.13 10.17
N LYS A 258 2.16 18.01 9.84
CA LYS A 258 1.64 18.07 8.46
C LYS A 258 1.63 19.46 7.85
N TYR A 259 2.06 20.47 8.59
CA TYR A 259 2.29 21.84 8.12
C TYR A 259 3.73 22.31 8.38
N ASP A 260 4.63 21.38 8.75
CA ASP A 260 6.02 21.66 9.06
C ASP A 260 6.94 21.38 7.86
N PRO A 261 7.62 22.40 7.28
CA PRO A 261 8.56 22.20 6.18
C PRO A 261 9.83 21.43 6.57
N GLN A 262 10.03 21.12 7.85
CA GLN A 262 11.12 20.25 8.34
C GLN A 262 10.64 18.83 8.65
N ALA A 263 9.37 18.51 8.39
CA ALA A 263 8.84 17.18 8.64
C ALA A 263 9.55 16.11 7.78
N SER A 264 9.54 14.87 8.27
CA SER A 264 10.12 13.75 7.55
C SER A 264 9.33 13.44 6.27
N ARG A 265 9.95 12.69 5.36
CA ARG A 265 9.29 12.18 4.15
C ARG A 265 8.00 11.44 4.49
N GLU A 266 8.01 10.61 5.53
CA GLU A 266 6.89 9.79 6.01
C GLU A 266 5.75 10.62 6.64
N THR A 267 6.00 11.90 6.92
CA THR A 267 4.97 12.84 7.34
C THR A 267 4.45 13.63 6.14
N LEU A 268 5.35 14.08 5.25
CA LEU A 268 4.99 14.80 4.03
C LEU A 268 4.19 13.93 3.06
N ASP A 269 4.46 12.62 2.98
CA ASP A 269 3.67 11.68 2.16
C ASP A 269 2.25 11.47 2.69
N HIS A 270 1.95 11.90 3.92
CA HIS A 270 0.65 11.86 4.61
C HIS A 270 0.08 13.28 4.93
N SER A 271 0.58 14.31 4.23
CA SER A 271 0.08 15.69 4.33
C SER A 271 -0.57 16.10 3.01
N ILE A 272 -1.90 15.95 2.90
CA ILE A 272 -2.61 16.38 1.68
C ILE A 272 -2.46 17.89 1.37
N PRO A 273 -2.35 18.81 2.36
CA PRO A 273 -2.09 20.21 2.06
C PRO A 273 -0.72 20.42 1.39
N TYR A 274 0.31 19.73 1.86
CA TYR A 274 1.65 19.76 1.24
C TYR A 274 1.61 19.19 -0.17
N ILE A 275 1.02 18.00 -0.29
CA ILE A 275 0.95 17.24 -1.54
C ILE A 275 0.25 18.07 -2.62
N PHE A 276 -0.91 18.65 -2.29
CA PHE A 276 -1.66 19.50 -3.22
C PHE A 276 -0.86 20.75 -3.62
N ALA A 277 -0.20 21.42 -2.66
CA ALA A 277 0.61 22.62 -2.95
C ALA A 277 1.75 22.32 -3.94
N VAL A 278 2.54 21.27 -3.68
CA VAL A 278 3.70 20.92 -4.51
C VAL A 278 3.25 20.44 -5.89
N ALA A 279 2.24 19.56 -5.96
CA ALA A 279 1.69 19.07 -7.22
C ALA A 279 1.10 20.21 -8.08
N LEU A 280 0.44 21.19 -7.45
CA LEU A 280 -0.10 22.37 -8.14
C LEU A 280 1.02 23.24 -8.71
N GLN A 281 2.03 23.56 -7.90
CA GLN A 281 3.12 24.45 -8.32
C GLN A 281 4.00 23.83 -9.40
N ASP A 282 4.31 22.54 -9.27
CA ASP A 282 5.26 21.88 -10.17
C ASP A 282 4.55 21.36 -11.42
N GLY A 283 3.23 21.11 -11.37
CA GLY A 283 2.49 20.42 -12.42
C GLY A 283 2.90 18.94 -12.56
N ALA A 284 3.68 18.43 -11.59
CA ALA A 284 4.20 17.07 -11.55
C ALA A 284 4.35 16.60 -10.09
N TRP A 285 4.54 15.29 -9.92
CA TRP A 285 4.88 14.67 -8.65
C TRP A 285 5.98 13.64 -8.87
N HIS A 286 7.13 13.81 -8.24
CA HIS A 286 8.25 12.89 -8.34
C HIS A 286 8.55 12.26 -6.99
N HIS A 287 8.76 10.94 -6.99
CA HIS A 287 8.94 10.17 -5.76
C HIS A 287 10.15 10.59 -4.91
N VAL A 288 11.15 11.30 -5.45
CA VAL A 288 12.27 11.87 -4.68
C VAL A 288 12.18 13.39 -4.61
N ASP A 289 12.12 14.05 -5.77
CA ASP A 289 12.31 15.49 -5.86
C ASP A 289 11.20 16.28 -5.16
N SER A 290 9.97 15.75 -5.17
CA SER A 290 8.83 16.36 -4.46
C SER A 290 8.96 16.28 -2.95
N TYR A 291 9.98 15.62 -2.40
CA TYR A 291 10.22 15.48 -0.96
C TYR A 291 11.55 16.06 -0.49
N LEU A 292 12.37 16.61 -1.39
CA LEU A 292 13.66 17.18 -1.02
C LEU A 292 13.47 18.33 -0.02
N PRO A 293 14.28 18.44 1.04
CA PRO A 293 14.14 19.51 2.04
C PRO A 293 14.14 20.91 1.42
N GLU A 294 14.98 21.15 0.41
CA GLU A 294 15.04 22.41 -0.33
C GLU A 294 13.76 22.68 -1.13
N ARG A 295 13.07 21.65 -1.63
CA ARG A 295 11.79 21.78 -2.30
C ARG A 295 10.67 22.07 -1.30
N ALA A 296 10.65 21.35 -0.18
CA ALA A 296 9.65 21.52 0.86
C ALA A 296 9.74 22.89 1.57
N ALA A 297 10.96 23.39 1.77
CA ALA A 297 11.23 24.64 2.49
C ALA A 297 11.15 25.91 1.61
N ARG A 298 10.75 25.78 0.34
CA ARG A 298 10.54 26.94 -0.55
C ARG A 298 9.55 27.94 0.07
N PRO A 299 9.91 29.24 0.20
CA PRO A 299 9.05 30.22 0.87
C PRO A 299 7.65 30.35 0.25
N ASP A 300 7.56 30.32 -1.07
CA ASP A 300 6.30 30.39 -1.81
C ASP A 300 5.45 29.12 -1.65
N THR A 301 6.07 27.94 -1.58
CA THR A 301 5.39 26.69 -1.25
C THR A 301 4.84 26.71 0.17
N VAL A 302 5.63 27.13 1.15
CA VAL A 302 5.18 27.23 2.55
C VAL A 302 4.02 28.22 2.69
N GLU A 303 4.07 29.34 1.96
CA GLU A 303 2.95 30.28 1.92
C GLU A 303 1.68 29.64 1.35
N LEU A 304 1.76 28.99 0.18
CA LEU A 304 0.61 28.31 -0.44
C LEU A 304 0.06 27.19 0.44
N TRP A 305 0.93 26.34 0.96
CA TRP A 305 0.61 25.22 1.83
C TRP A 305 -0.21 25.66 3.04
N ARG A 306 0.14 26.78 3.68
CA ARG A 306 -0.60 27.34 4.82
C ARG A 306 -1.98 27.87 4.46
N LYS A 307 -2.28 28.09 3.18
CA LYS A 307 -3.61 28.50 2.69
C LYS A 307 -4.52 27.31 2.38
N ILE A 308 -4.01 26.08 2.44
CA ILE A 308 -4.77 24.85 2.12
C ILE A 308 -5.29 24.21 3.41
N THR A 309 -6.61 24.02 3.46
CA THR A 309 -7.30 23.25 4.50
C THR A 309 -8.16 22.17 3.88
N THR A 310 -8.61 21.20 4.69
CA THR A 310 -9.59 20.21 4.27
C THR A 310 -10.86 20.32 5.09
N ALA A 311 -11.98 19.96 4.48
CA ALA A 311 -13.27 19.87 5.12
C ALA A 311 -13.90 18.52 4.79
N GLU A 312 -14.47 17.85 5.80
CA GLU A 312 -15.32 16.70 5.54
C GLU A 312 -16.59 17.15 4.80
N ASP A 313 -16.96 16.39 3.77
CA ASP A 313 -18.21 16.53 3.05
C ASP A 313 -18.94 15.18 3.06
N ALA A 314 -20.19 15.21 3.52
CA ALA A 314 -20.99 14.02 3.73
C ALA A 314 -21.21 13.19 2.45
N GLU A 315 -21.30 13.84 1.28
CA GLU A 315 -21.46 13.12 0.02
C GLU A 315 -20.18 12.41 -0.39
N TRP A 316 -19.03 13.05 -0.20
CA TRP A 316 -17.73 12.41 -0.45
C TRP A 316 -17.46 11.27 0.55
N THR A 317 -17.90 11.39 1.81
CA THR A 317 -17.87 10.28 2.79
C THR A 317 -18.77 9.13 2.36
N ARG A 318 -20.00 9.41 1.90
CA ARG A 318 -20.92 8.37 1.40
C ARG A 318 -20.32 7.60 0.23
N ARG A 319 -19.81 8.32 -0.78
CA ARG A 319 -19.18 7.73 -1.97
C ARG A 319 -17.92 6.93 -1.63
N TYR A 320 -17.15 7.36 -0.64
CA TYR A 320 -15.97 6.63 -0.16
C TYR A 320 -16.31 5.22 0.36
N HIS A 321 -17.47 5.06 0.98
CA HIS A 321 -17.94 3.79 1.52
C HIS A 321 -18.83 3.00 0.55
N SER A 322 -19.11 3.53 -0.65
CA SER A 322 -19.94 2.83 -1.61
C SER A 322 -19.21 1.60 -2.16
N GLU A 323 -19.94 0.49 -2.23
CA GLU A 323 -19.48 -0.72 -2.94
C GLU A 323 -19.83 -0.68 -4.43
N ASP A 324 -20.73 0.23 -4.83
CA ASP A 324 -21.08 0.47 -6.23
C ASP A 324 -19.91 1.14 -6.96
N PRO A 325 -19.30 0.49 -7.97
CA PRO A 325 -18.22 1.08 -8.75
C PRO A 325 -18.58 2.43 -9.40
N ASP A 326 -19.85 2.66 -9.75
CA ASP A 326 -20.28 3.90 -10.39
C ASP A 326 -20.34 5.08 -9.40
N GLU A 327 -20.46 4.80 -8.12
CA GLU A 327 -20.51 5.82 -7.07
C GLU A 327 -19.19 5.97 -6.30
N LYS A 328 -18.42 4.89 -6.21
CA LYS A 328 -17.19 4.79 -5.42
C LYS A 328 -16.21 5.91 -5.76
N ALA A 329 -15.79 6.65 -4.74
CA ALA A 329 -14.88 7.78 -4.90
C ALA A 329 -13.89 7.91 -3.74
N PHE A 330 -12.66 8.30 -4.07
CA PHE A 330 -11.57 8.51 -3.13
C PHE A 330 -10.95 9.91 -3.22
N GLY A 331 -11.45 10.76 -4.11
CA GLY A 331 -11.01 12.13 -4.30
C GLY A 331 -11.87 13.17 -3.56
N GLY A 332 -12.30 14.18 -4.30
CA GLY A 332 -13.11 15.26 -3.75
C GLY A 332 -13.22 16.47 -4.67
N ARG A 333 -13.72 17.57 -4.11
CA ARG A 333 -13.87 18.87 -4.77
C ARG A 333 -12.92 19.89 -4.15
N VAL A 334 -12.16 20.60 -4.98
CA VAL A 334 -11.37 21.75 -4.53
C VAL A 334 -12.13 23.04 -4.77
N GLU A 335 -12.08 23.95 -3.81
CA GLU A 335 -12.53 25.33 -3.94
C GLU A 335 -11.35 26.27 -3.66
N ILE A 336 -10.97 27.06 -4.67
CA ILE A 336 -9.87 28.01 -4.61
C ILE A 336 -10.44 29.41 -4.68
N VAL A 337 -10.30 30.17 -3.61
CA VAL A 337 -10.65 31.60 -3.56
C VAL A 337 -9.41 32.40 -3.93
N MET A 338 -9.51 33.18 -5.00
CA MET A 338 -8.46 34.04 -5.52
C MET A 338 -8.37 35.33 -4.70
N ALA A 339 -7.22 36.00 -4.75
CA ALA A 339 -6.98 37.27 -4.05
C ALA A 339 -7.87 38.42 -4.58
N ASP A 340 -8.37 38.32 -5.81
CA ASP A 340 -9.33 39.26 -6.40
C ASP A 340 -10.79 38.95 -6.03
N GLY A 341 -11.04 37.89 -5.26
CA GLY A 341 -12.35 37.45 -4.81
C GLY A 341 -13.07 36.49 -5.78
N SER A 342 -12.50 36.18 -6.94
CA SER A 342 -13.03 35.14 -7.83
C SER A 342 -12.78 33.73 -7.27
N THR A 343 -13.52 32.73 -7.77
CA THR A 343 -13.43 31.35 -7.29
C THR A 343 -13.19 30.38 -8.44
N VAL A 344 -12.28 29.43 -8.25
CA VAL A 344 -12.07 28.27 -9.12
C VAL A 344 -12.54 27.01 -8.38
N VAL A 345 -13.38 26.20 -9.03
CA VAL A 345 -13.88 24.94 -8.49
C VAL A 345 -13.63 23.85 -9.51
N ASP A 346 -13.11 22.72 -9.05
CA ASP A 346 -12.95 21.51 -9.85
C ASP A 346 -13.03 20.27 -8.93
N GLU A 347 -13.23 19.08 -9.50
CA GLU A 347 -13.38 17.86 -8.73
C GLU A 347 -12.80 16.63 -9.44
N ILE A 348 -12.51 15.61 -8.66
CA ILE A 348 -12.06 14.31 -9.16
C ILE A 348 -12.59 13.20 -8.26
N ALA A 349 -13.17 12.16 -8.85
CA ALA A 349 -13.73 11.05 -8.08
C ALA A 349 -12.68 10.04 -7.63
N VAL A 350 -11.79 9.63 -8.54
CA VAL A 350 -10.73 8.64 -8.29
C VAL A 350 -9.47 9.06 -9.05
N ALA A 351 -8.31 8.56 -8.62
CA ALA A 351 -7.05 8.83 -9.31
C ALA A 351 -7.09 8.35 -10.76
N ASP A 352 -6.33 9.00 -11.64
CA ASP A 352 -6.35 8.68 -13.06
C ASP A 352 -6.00 7.22 -13.32
N ALA A 353 -5.00 6.72 -12.60
CA ALA A 353 -4.48 5.37 -12.73
C ALA A 353 -5.37 4.27 -12.10
N HIS A 354 -6.40 4.64 -11.34
CA HIS A 354 -7.33 3.70 -10.70
C HIS A 354 -8.06 2.84 -11.76
N PRO A 355 -8.47 1.57 -11.47
CA PRO A 355 -9.28 0.77 -12.39
C PRO A 355 -10.55 1.46 -12.90
N LEU A 356 -11.10 2.39 -12.11
CA LEU A 356 -12.26 3.23 -12.43
C LEU A 356 -11.89 4.66 -12.88
N GLY A 357 -10.59 4.94 -13.05
CA GLY A 357 -10.06 6.26 -13.37
C GLY A 357 -10.04 6.58 -14.86
N ALA A 358 -9.58 7.78 -15.20
CA ALA A 358 -9.53 8.26 -16.58
C ALA A 358 -8.44 7.56 -17.43
N ARG A 359 -7.40 7.00 -16.78
CA ARG A 359 -6.28 6.29 -17.41
C ARG A 359 -5.86 5.09 -16.55
N PRO A 360 -6.69 4.04 -16.44
CA PRO A 360 -6.34 2.85 -15.68
C PRO A 360 -5.00 2.28 -16.14
N PHE A 361 -4.13 1.92 -15.21
CA PHE A 361 -2.80 1.41 -15.56
C PHE A 361 -2.88 0.14 -16.40
N ALA A 362 -2.24 0.19 -17.58
CA ALA A 362 -1.99 -0.96 -18.43
C ALA A 362 -0.55 -1.47 -18.26
N ARG A 363 -0.23 -2.61 -18.88
CA ARG A 363 1.09 -3.26 -18.78
C ARG A 363 2.26 -2.30 -19.01
N GLU A 364 2.15 -1.45 -20.03
CA GLU A 364 3.20 -0.49 -20.39
C GLU A 364 3.46 0.55 -19.29
N ASP A 365 2.44 0.92 -18.52
CA ASP A 365 2.56 1.85 -17.40
C ASP A 365 3.32 1.20 -16.23
N TYR A 366 3.00 -0.06 -15.91
CA TYR A 366 3.76 -0.85 -14.92
C TYR A 366 5.23 -0.98 -15.30
N VAL A 367 5.51 -1.28 -16.58
CA VAL A 367 6.88 -1.42 -17.09
C VAL A 367 7.62 -0.08 -17.03
N ARG A 368 6.99 1.02 -17.47
CA ARG A 368 7.57 2.38 -17.40
C ARG A 368 7.89 2.77 -15.96
N LYS A 369 6.96 2.51 -15.03
CA LYS A 369 7.15 2.77 -13.61
C LYS A 369 8.29 1.92 -13.02
N PHE A 370 8.35 0.63 -13.35
CA PHE A 370 9.45 -0.23 -12.91
C PHE A 370 10.80 0.31 -13.37
N ARG A 371 10.92 0.68 -14.66
CA ARG A 371 12.15 1.27 -15.21
C ARG A 371 12.54 2.56 -14.49
N LEU A 372 11.59 3.48 -14.27
CA LEU A 372 11.82 4.71 -13.51
C LEU A 372 12.44 4.46 -12.12
N LEU A 373 11.96 3.44 -11.41
CA LEU A 373 12.45 3.08 -10.08
C LEU A 373 13.76 2.27 -10.11
N ALA A 374 13.96 1.48 -11.16
CA ALA A 374 15.08 0.55 -11.26
C ALA A 374 16.33 1.19 -11.87
N GLU A 375 16.18 2.10 -12.84
CA GLU A 375 17.28 2.75 -13.57
C GLU A 375 18.35 3.40 -12.69
N PRO A 376 18.05 3.99 -11.51
CA PRO A 376 19.09 4.53 -10.64
C PRO A 376 19.95 3.45 -9.96
N VAL A 377 19.43 2.23 -9.78
CA VAL A 377 20.01 1.22 -8.86
C VAL A 377 20.31 -0.14 -9.49
N LEU A 378 19.76 -0.48 -10.66
CA LEU A 378 19.94 -1.76 -11.38
C LEU A 378 20.63 -1.55 -12.72
N ALA A 379 21.50 -2.47 -13.15
CA ALA A 379 22.11 -2.40 -14.48
C ALA A 379 21.04 -2.55 -15.58
N PRO A 380 21.18 -1.94 -16.78
CA PRO A 380 20.20 -2.05 -17.85
C PRO A 380 19.86 -3.50 -18.21
N GLU A 381 20.86 -4.39 -18.24
CA GLU A 381 20.67 -5.81 -18.55
C GLU A 381 19.88 -6.54 -17.46
N GLU A 382 20.04 -6.13 -16.21
CA GLU A 382 19.31 -6.68 -15.06
C GLU A 382 17.83 -6.25 -15.07
N ILE A 383 17.55 -5.02 -15.50
CA ILE A 383 16.19 -4.50 -15.68
C ILE A 383 15.45 -5.36 -16.71
N GLU A 384 16.05 -5.57 -17.88
CA GLU A 384 15.42 -6.35 -18.94
C GLU A 384 15.30 -7.83 -18.55
N ARG A 385 16.32 -8.42 -17.90
CA ARG A 385 16.25 -9.80 -17.37
C ARG A 385 15.06 -9.99 -16.42
N PHE A 386 14.90 -9.09 -15.46
CA PHE A 386 13.80 -9.17 -14.50
C PHE A 386 12.44 -8.99 -15.19
N LEU A 387 12.32 -8.02 -16.10
CA LEU A 387 11.09 -7.77 -16.85
C LEU A 387 10.70 -8.95 -17.75
N ASP A 388 11.68 -9.60 -18.39
CA ASP A 388 11.44 -10.77 -19.23
C ASP A 388 10.83 -11.93 -18.42
N LEU A 389 11.34 -12.18 -17.21
CA LEU A 389 10.80 -13.20 -16.31
C LEU A 389 9.43 -12.80 -15.75
N ALA A 390 9.31 -11.60 -15.19
CA ALA A 390 8.10 -11.15 -14.51
C ALA A 390 6.87 -11.10 -15.45
N GLN A 391 7.07 -10.76 -16.73
CA GLN A 391 5.99 -10.69 -17.71
C GLN A 391 5.43 -12.06 -18.12
N ARG A 392 6.19 -13.13 -17.92
CA ARG A 392 5.80 -14.50 -18.25
C ARG A 392 5.70 -15.39 -17.00
N LEU A 393 5.43 -14.79 -15.85
CA LEU A 393 5.38 -15.44 -14.55
C LEU A 393 4.67 -16.82 -14.55
N PRO A 394 3.48 -17.01 -15.16
CA PRO A 394 2.80 -18.32 -15.12
C PRO A 394 3.55 -19.45 -15.83
N GLU A 395 4.47 -19.11 -16.74
CA GLU A 395 5.20 -20.04 -17.61
C GLU A 395 6.59 -20.40 -17.08
N LEU A 396 7.02 -19.78 -15.98
CA LEU A 396 8.36 -19.97 -15.44
C LEU A 396 8.53 -21.36 -14.84
N SER A 397 9.65 -21.99 -15.15
CA SER A 397 10.17 -23.15 -14.42
C SER A 397 10.59 -22.77 -12.99
N ALA A 398 10.82 -23.79 -12.15
CA ALA A 398 11.33 -23.58 -10.80
C ALA A 398 12.67 -22.82 -10.77
N ASP A 399 13.57 -23.12 -11.71
CA ASP A 399 14.87 -22.45 -11.83
C ASP A 399 14.72 -20.97 -12.22
N GLU A 400 13.74 -20.66 -13.07
CA GLU A 400 13.43 -19.28 -13.46
C GLU A 400 12.73 -18.50 -12.33
N VAL A 401 11.83 -19.14 -11.55
CA VAL A 401 11.27 -18.56 -10.32
C VAL A 401 12.39 -18.24 -9.32
N GLY A 402 13.39 -19.10 -9.23
CA GLY A 402 14.62 -18.88 -8.46
C GLY A 402 15.40 -17.61 -8.87
N GLN A 403 15.13 -17.06 -10.06
CA GLN A 403 15.75 -15.86 -10.60
C GLN A 403 14.83 -14.62 -10.54
N LEU A 404 13.61 -14.73 -9.99
CA LEU A 404 12.71 -13.61 -9.71
C LEU A 404 13.18 -12.79 -8.50
N ASN A 405 14.41 -12.33 -8.56
CA ASN A 405 14.98 -11.35 -7.66
C ASN A 405 15.67 -10.27 -8.51
N ILE A 406 16.05 -9.17 -7.87
CA ILE A 406 16.86 -8.13 -8.50
C ILE A 406 18.26 -8.10 -7.90
N VAL A 407 19.26 -7.76 -8.71
CA VAL A 407 20.66 -7.58 -8.31
C VAL A 407 21.03 -6.11 -8.45
N ALA A 408 21.33 -5.46 -7.33
CA ALA A 408 21.73 -4.06 -7.33
C ALA A 408 23.08 -3.87 -8.04
N ARG A 409 23.27 -2.71 -8.69
CA ARG A 409 24.57 -2.32 -9.26
C ARG A 409 25.67 -2.38 -8.20
N ILE A 410 26.89 -2.70 -8.66
CA ILE A 410 28.08 -2.71 -7.81
C ILE A 410 28.19 -1.35 -7.08
N GLY A 411 28.41 -1.41 -5.77
CA GLY A 411 28.58 -0.23 -4.93
C GLY A 411 27.29 0.32 -4.32
N VAL A 412 26.10 0.04 -4.88
CA VAL A 412 24.81 0.54 -4.32
C VAL A 412 24.63 0.07 -2.89
N LEU A 413 24.69 -1.24 -2.64
CA LEU A 413 24.55 -1.78 -1.28
C LEU A 413 25.66 -1.33 -0.33
N ALA A 414 26.88 -1.08 -0.84
CA ALA A 414 28.00 -0.62 -0.03
C ALA A 414 27.88 0.86 0.36
N SER A 415 27.14 1.66 -0.42
CA SER A 415 26.91 3.09 -0.19
C SER A 415 25.86 3.39 0.89
N ALA A 416 25.12 2.37 1.35
CA ALA A 416 24.13 2.47 2.41
C ALA A 416 24.60 1.75 3.70
N PRO A 417 25.62 2.29 4.42
CA PRO A 417 26.09 1.67 5.65
C PRO A 417 24.99 1.70 6.71
N ALA A 418 24.48 0.53 7.08
CA ALA A 418 23.52 0.40 8.17
C ALA A 418 24.24 0.47 9.52
N PRO A 419 23.65 1.12 10.55
CA PRO A 419 24.14 1.04 11.91
C PRO A 419 24.15 -0.42 12.38
N LYS A 420 25.20 -0.82 13.12
CA LYS A 420 25.34 -2.18 13.62
C LYS A 420 24.33 -2.46 14.74
N GLY A 421 23.49 -3.46 14.54
CA GLY A 421 22.68 -4.09 15.59
C GLY A 421 23.42 -5.26 16.27
N LEU A 422 22.68 -6.07 17.03
CA LEU A 422 23.20 -7.29 17.66
C LEU A 422 23.36 -8.46 16.68
N PHE A 423 22.61 -8.46 15.58
CA PHE A 423 22.54 -9.54 14.58
C PHE A 423 23.05 -9.09 13.22
#